data_AF-A0A132T9F1-F1
#
_entry.id   AF-A0A132T9F1-F1
#
_cell.length_a   1.000
_cell.length_b   1.000
_cell.length_c   1.000
_cell.angle_alpha   90.00
_cell.angle_beta   90.00
_cell.angle_gamma   90.00
#
_symmetry.space_group_name_H-M   'P 1'
#
loop_
_entity.id
_entity.type
_entity.pdbx_description
1 polymer ?
#
loop_
_entity_poly.entity_id
_entity_poly.type
_entity_poly.pdbx_seq_one_letter_code
_entity_poly.pdbx_strand_id
1 'polypeptide(L)'
;MAKPATQRPKLPGVGRLGLVEPTAQADLDSLGWNTDAHVELLWSLSRAPDADTALKAIVRLSEALGPGWAELDAALLQDRSLRGRLFAVLGSSLALGDHLAANPDSWRLLAGKVRLPSAQQLRDMFAERADQATGAAEHVEVIRKAVTKL
;
A
#
# COMPACT_ATOMS: atom_id res chain seq x y z
N MET A 1 1.75 -32.94 39.33
CA MET A 1 0.85 -32.32 38.32
C MET A 1 1.66 -31.31 37.54
N ALA A 2 1.87 -31.51 36.24
CA ALA A 2 2.63 -30.60 35.40
C ALA A 2 1.80 -29.33 35.14
N LYS A 3 2.40 -28.15 35.40
CA LYS A 3 1.81 -26.84 35.15
C LYS A 3 1.59 -26.69 33.63
N PRO A 4 0.42 -26.23 33.14
CA PRO A 4 0.25 -26.01 31.72
C PRO A 4 1.20 -24.89 31.29
N ALA A 5 2.14 -25.22 30.42
CA ALA A 5 2.99 -24.22 29.77
C ALA A 5 2.12 -23.43 28.80
N THR A 6 1.65 -22.25 29.22
CA THR A 6 1.05 -21.28 28.31
C THR A 6 2.15 -20.79 27.35
N GLN A 7 2.30 -21.45 26.21
CA GLN A 7 3.11 -20.90 25.13
C GLN A 7 2.49 -19.57 24.72
N ARG A 8 3.29 -18.51 24.81
CA ARG A 8 2.90 -17.18 24.37
C ARG A 8 2.68 -17.24 22.84
N PRO A 9 1.54 -16.77 22.31
CA PRO A 9 1.33 -16.67 20.88
C PRO A 9 2.46 -15.86 20.26
N LYS A 10 3.10 -16.41 19.22
CA LYS A 10 4.16 -15.70 18.48
C LYS A 10 3.59 -14.57 17.62
N LEU A 11 2.38 -14.77 17.09
CA LEU A 11 1.69 -13.76 16.29
C LEU A 11 1.23 -12.58 17.16
N PRO A 12 1.52 -11.34 16.76
CA PRO A 12 0.94 -10.17 17.38
C PRO A 12 -0.57 -10.11 17.09
N GLY A 13 -1.38 -9.94 18.12
CA GLY A 13 -2.81 -9.64 17.93
C GLY A 13 -3.03 -8.22 17.42
N VAL A 14 -4.20 -7.95 16.84
CA VAL A 14 -4.59 -6.67 16.23
C VAL A 14 -4.30 -5.44 17.12
N GLY A 15 -4.58 -5.52 18.42
CA GLY A 15 -4.30 -4.42 19.36
C GLY A 15 -2.82 -4.12 19.54
N ARG A 16 -1.92 -5.13 19.42
CA ARG A 16 -0.46 -4.91 19.44
C ARG A 16 0.06 -4.32 18.13
N LEU A 17 -0.70 -4.50 17.05
CA LEU A 17 -0.41 -3.91 15.74
C LEU A 17 -0.95 -2.48 15.62
N GLY A 18 -1.69 -1.99 16.61
CA GLY A 18 -2.34 -0.69 16.56
C GLY A 18 -3.55 -0.63 15.64
N LEU A 19 -4.08 -1.78 15.23
CA LEU A 19 -5.29 -1.87 14.41
C LEU A 19 -6.51 -1.71 15.31
N VAL A 20 -7.37 -0.76 14.97
CA VAL A 20 -8.58 -0.42 15.76
C VAL A 20 -9.86 -0.85 15.09
N GLU A 21 -9.81 -1.19 13.80
CA GLU A 21 -11.01 -1.58 13.05
C GLU A 21 -11.53 -2.95 13.49
N PRO A 22 -12.85 -3.12 13.69
CA PRO A 22 -13.43 -4.40 14.08
C PRO A 22 -13.17 -5.53 13.08
N THR A 23 -12.98 -5.19 11.79
CA THR A 23 -12.70 -6.15 10.72
C THR A 23 -11.24 -6.59 10.67
N ALA A 24 -10.33 -5.91 11.39
CA ALA A 24 -8.89 -6.08 11.23
C ALA A 24 -8.42 -7.53 11.34
N GLN A 25 -8.98 -8.32 12.25
CA GLN A 25 -8.61 -9.73 12.39
C GLN A 25 -9.04 -10.54 11.16
N ALA A 26 -10.28 -10.34 10.68
CA ALA A 26 -10.79 -11.02 9.50
C ALA A 26 -10.02 -10.61 8.23
N ASP A 27 -9.60 -9.34 8.15
CA ASP A 27 -8.80 -8.81 7.05
C ASP A 27 -7.39 -9.43 7.04
N LEU A 28 -6.76 -9.63 8.20
CA LEU A 28 -5.48 -10.35 8.29
C LEU A 28 -5.63 -11.84 7.91
N ASP A 29 -6.74 -12.46 8.31
CA ASP A 29 -7.02 -13.86 7.99
C ASP A 29 -7.31 -14.07 6.50
N SER A 30 -8.01 -13.13 5.83
CA SER A 30 -8.28 -13.20 4.40
C SER A 30 -7.02 -13.09 3.54
N LEU A 31 -6.03 -12.33 4.01
CA LEU A 31 -4.69 -12.23 3.42
C LEU A 31 -3.82 -13.47 3.65
N GLY A 32 -4.20 -14.34 4.59
CA GLY A 32 -3.36 -15.46 5.04
C GLY A 32 -2.19 -15.03 5.94
N TRP A 33 -2.22 -13.81 6.48
CA TRP A 33 -1.16 -13.24 7.32
C TRP A 33 -1.26 -13.70 8.78
N ASN A 34 -1.41 -15.00 8.98
CA ASN A 34 -1.71 -15.64 10.26
C ASN A 34 -0.78 -16.82 10.57
N THR A 35 0.46 -16.76 10.06
CA THR A 35 1.51 -17.76 10.32
C THR A 35 2.79 -17.10 10.86
N ASP A 36 3.66 -17.89 11.49
CA ASP A 36 4.94 -17.43 12.03
C ASP A 36 5.81 -16.68 10.99
N ALA A 37 5.68 -17.01 9.70
CA ALA A 37 6.39 -16.33 8.61
C ALA A 37 6.02 -14.84 8.48
N HIS A 38 4.82 -14.47 8.90
CA HIS A 38 4.27 -13.11 8.74
C HIS A 38 4.58 -12.18 9.92
N VAL A 39 5.21 -12.66 11.00
CA VAL A 39 5.44 -11.84 12.21
C VAL A 39 6.16 -10.52 11.89
N GLU A 40 7.25 -10.58 11.11
CA GLU A 40 7.99 -9.37 10.71
C GLU A 40 7.22 -8.50 9.71
N LEU A 41 6.32 -9.12 8.94
CA LEU A 41 5.45 -8.39 8.02
C LEU A 41 4.41 -7.59 8.81
N LEU A 42 3.76 -8.22 9.78
CA LEU A 42 2.77 -7.59 10.66
C LEU A 42 3.39 -6.42 11.45
N TRP A 43 4.61 -6.58 11.96
CA TRP A 43 5.33 -5.47 12.61
C TRP A 43 5.74 -4.35 11.66
N SER A 44 5.78 -4.60 10.36
CA SER A 44 5.99 -3.56 9.36
C SER A 44 4.68 -2.84 9.04
N LEU A 45 3.56 -3.57 8.97
CA LEU A 45 2.21 -2.99 8.86
C LEU A 45 1.92 -2.05 10.03
N SER A 46 2.25 -2.43 11.26
CA SER A 46 2.05 -1.60 12.46
C SER A 46 2.87 -0.29 12.47
N ARG A 47 3.83 -0.14 11.52
CA ARG A 47 4.65 1.07 11.35
C ARG A 47 4.17 1.94 10.20
N ALA A 48 3.10 1.54 9.51
CA ALA A 48 2.45 2.39 8.53
C ALA A 48 1.97 3.68 9.22
N PRO A 49 1.96 4.83 8.51
CA PRO A 49 1.43 6.08 9.05
C PRO A 49 -0.01 5.95 9.56
N ASP A 50 -0.83 5.14 8.88
CA ASP A 50 -2.12 4.65 9.34
C ASP A 50 -2.22 3.15 8.99
N ALA A 51 -2.22 2.30 10.01
CA ALA A 51 -2.17 0.84 9.85
C ALA A 51 -3.50 0.24 9.39
N ASP A 52 -4.63 0.76 9.86
CA ASP A 52 -5.96 0.31 9.45
C ASP A 52 -6.23 0.70 7.99
N THR A 53 -5.86 1.91 7.59
CA THR A 53 -5.94 2.35 6.20
C THR A 53 -5.03 1.49 5.31
N ALA A 54 -3.81 1.20 5.75
CA ALA A 54 -2.90 0.34 4.99
C ALA A 54 -3.43 -1.10 4.85
N LEU A 55 -4.03 -1.66 5.91
CA LEU A 55 -4.62 -2.99 5.90
C LEU A 55 -5.82 -3.07 4.94
N LYS A 56 -6.75 -2.12 5.02
CA LYS A 56 -7.90 -2.06 4.10
C LYS A 56 -7.46 -1.92 2.65
N ALA A 57 -6.43 -1.12 2.38
CA ALA A 57 -5.92 -0.93 1.03
C ALA A 57 -5.19 -2.17 0.48
N ILE A 58 -4.43 -2.90 1.30
CA ILE A 58 -3.77 -4.14 0.84
C ILE A 58 -4.78 -5.27 0.61
N VAL A 59 -5.85 -5.36 1.40
CA VAL A 59 -6.97 -6.29 1.13
C VAL A 59 -7.55 -6.02 -0.26
N ARG A 60 -7.91 -4.77 -0.56
CA ARG A 60 -8.44 -4.39 -1.89
C ARG A 60 -7.45 -4.67 -3.03
N LEU A 61 -6.15 -4.47 -2.79
CA LEU A 61 -5.12 -4.79 -3.77
C LEU A 61 -5.01 -6.32 -3.98
N SER A 62 -5.08 -7.12 -2.91
CA SER A 62 -5.05 -8.58 -3.01
C SER A 62 -6.23 -9.13 -3.82
N GLU A 63 -7.42 -8.58 -3.62
CA GLU A 63 -8.62 -8.92 -4.38
C GLU A 63 -8.48 -8.55 -5.86
N ALA A 64 -7.96 -7.35 -6.15
CA ALA A 64 -7.73 -6.88 -7.51
C ALA A 64 -6.66 -7.69 -8.26
N LEU A 65 -5.62 -8.15 -7.56
CA LEU A 65 -4.58 -9.02 -8.12
C LEU A 65 -5.09 -10.44 -8.40
N GLY A 66 -6.05 -10.93 -7.63
CA GLY A 66 -6.53 -12.31 -7.71
C GLY A 66 -5.37 -13.31 -7.61
N PRO A 67 -5.13 -14.18 -8.61
CA PRO A 67 -4.00 -15.11 -8.60
C PRO A 67 -2.62 -14.45 -8.47
N GLY A 68 -2.48 -13.19 -8.91
CA GLY A 68 -1.24 -12.41 -8.80
C GLY A 68 -0.87 -12.03 -7.37
N TRP A 69 -1.80 -12.18 -6.41
CA TRP A 69 -1.55 -11.92 -5.00
C TRP A 69 -0.37 -12.73 -4.46
N ALA A 70 -0.26 -14.00 -4.87
CA ALA A 70 0.81 -14.89 -4.41
C ALA A 70 2.22 -14.36 -4.72
N GLU A 71 2.39 -13.62 -5.83
CA GLU A 71 3.66 -12.98 -6.17
C GLU A 71 3.98 -11.84 -5.22
N LEU A 72 3.01 -10.95 -4.97
CA LEU A 72 3.19 -9.81 -4.07
C LEU A 72 3.40 -10.28 -2.62
N ASP A 73 2.63 -11.26 -2.14
CA ASP A 73 2.78 -11.79 -0.79
C ASP A 73 4.18 -12.39 -0.57
N ALA A 74 4.64 -13.23 -1.50
CA ALA A 74 6.01 -13.75 -1.48
C ALA A 74 7.06 -12.62 -1.52
N ALA A 75 6.84 -11.59 -2.34
CA ALA A 75 7.73 -10.43 -2.39
C ALA A 75 7.75 -9.64 -1.08
N LEU A 76 6.61 -9.49 -0.39
CA LEU A 76 6.53 -8.80 0.91
C LEU A 76 7.25 -9.55 2.02
N LEU A 77 7.28 -10.88 1.97
CA LEU A 77 8.05 -11.71 2.90
C LEU A 77 9.57 -11.57 2.68
N GLN A 78 10.02 -11.44 1.42
CA GLN A 78 11.45 -11.42 1.06
C GLN A 78 12.07 -10.01 1.06
N ASP A 79 11.37 -9.01 0.52
CA ASP A 79 11.89 -7.66 0.33
C ASP A 79 11.37 -6.70 1.43
N ARG A 80 12.18 -6.55 2.49
CA ARG A 80 11.90 -5.60 3.59
C ARG A 80 11.73 -4.16 3.11
N SER A 81 12.43 -3.76 2.05
CA SER A 81 12.35 -2.40 1.53
C SER A 81 11.06 -2.16 0.74
N LEU A 82 10.64 -3.12 -0.09
CA LEU A 82 9.32 -3.12 -0.74
C LEU A 82 8.22 -3.02 0.31
N ARG A 83 8.28 -3.89 1.32
CA ARG A 83 7.30 -3.92 2.41
C ARG A 83 7.15 -2.57 3.12
N GLY A 84 8.28 -1.96 3.49
CA GLY A 84 8.27 -0.64 4.13
C GLY A 84 7.69 0.46 3.23
N ARG A 85 8.07 0.47 1.94
CA ARG A 85 7.55 1.46 0.97
C ARG A 85 6.06 1.28 0.70
N LEU A 86 5.60 0.05 0.48
CA LEU A 86 4.19 -0.23 0.20
C LEU A 86 3.31 0.20 1.38
N PHE A 87 3.64 -0.22 2.60
CA PHE A 87 2.86 0.19 3.78
C PHE A 87 2.94 1.69 4.07
N ALA A 88 4.09 2.34 3.81
CA ALA A 88 4.19 3.79 3.91
C ALA A 88 3.26 4.48 2.90
N VAL A 89 3.22 4.04 1.64
CA VAL A 89 2.33 4.59 0.61
C VAL A 89 0.86 4.39 0.99
N LEU A 90 0.48 3.15 1.29
CA LEU A 90 -0.91 2.79 1.58
C LEU A 90 -1.43 3.49 2.84
N GLY A 91 -0.62 3.57 3.89
CA GLY A 91 -1.00 4.26 5.13
C GLY A 91 -0.94 5.79 5.04
N SER A 92 -0.32 6.38 4.01
CA SER A 92 -0.23 7.84 3.87
C SER A 92 -1.29 8.44 2.94
N SER A 93 -1.86 7.64 2.02
CA SER A 93 -2.66 8.17 0.93
C SER A 93 -3.72 7.18 0.46
N LEU A 94 -4.97 7.50 0.74
CA LEU A 94 -6.14 6.78 0.20
C LEU A 94 -6.12 6.76 -1.33
N ALA A 95 -5.79 7.90 -1.96
CA ALA A 95 -5.76 8.02 -3.42
C ALA A 95 -4.72 7.10 -4.07
N LEU A 96 -3.54 6.92 -3.45
CA LEU A 96 -2.54 5.97 -3.96
C LEU A 96 -2.96 4.51 -3.69
N GLY A 97 -3.65 4.23 -2.59
CA GLY A 97 -4.27 2.93 -2.35
C GLY A 97 -5.32 2.59 -3.41
N ASP A 98 -6.22 3.53 -3.71
CA ASP A 98 -7.22 3.40 -4.78
C ASP A 98 -6.55 3.21 -6.15
N HIS A 99 -5.49 3.96 -6.43
CA HIS A 99 -4.73 3.82 -7.66
C HIS A 99 -4.12 2.43 -7.80
N LEU A 100 -3.53 1.87 -6.74
CA LEU A 100 -2.98 0.52 -6.74
C LEU A 100 -4.06 -0.54 -6.92
N ALA A 101 -5.21 -0.41 -6.26
CA ALA A 101 -6.33 -1.34 -6.48
C ALA A 101 -6.86 -1.29 -7.93
N ALA A 102 -6.89 -0.12 -8.56
CA ALA A 102 -7.29 0.05 -9.95
C ALA A 102 -6.20 -0.39 -10.96
N ASN A 103 -4.94 -0.36 -10.56
CA ASN A 103 -3.77 -0.71 -11.38
C ASN A 103 -2.88 -1.69 -10.60
N PRO A 104 -3.35 -2.93 -10.38
CA PRO A 104 -2.76 -3.85 -9.42
C PRO A 104 -1.28 -4.11 -9.66
N ASP A 105 -0.83 -4.17 -10.92
CA ASP A 105 0.59 -4.41 -11.25
C ASP A 105 1.56 -3.28 -10.84
N SER A 106 1.06 -2.07 -10.56
CA SER A 106 1.87 -0.91 -10.20
C SER A 106 2.61 -1.07 -8.87
N TRP A 107 2.28 -2.06 -8.03
CA TRP A 107 3.08 -2.36 -6.83
C TRP A 107 4.55 -2.65 -7.17
N ARG A 108 4.83 -3.17 -8.38
CA ARG A 108 6.19 -3.49 -8.85
C ARG A 108 7.08 -2.25 -8.96
N LEU A 109 6.50 -1.05 -9.09
CA LEU A 109 7.24 0.22 -9.06
C LEU A 109 7.92 0.46 -7.70
N LEU A 110 7.45 -0.20 -6.64
CA LEU A 110 8.00 -0.11 -5.30
C LEU A 110 8.98 -1.25 -4.98
N ALA A 111 9.16 -2.22 -5.88
CA ALA A 111 9.98 -3.41 -5.65
C ALA A 111 11.46 -3.17 -5.96
N GLY A 112 12.34 -3.90 -5.26
CA GLY A 112 13.77 -3.88 -5.54
C GLY A 112 14.48 -2.59 -5.13
N LYS A 113 15.57 -2.28 -5.84
CA LYS A 113 16.44 -1.11 -5.55
C LYS A 113 15.88 0.16 -6.17
N VAL A 114 14.86 0.73 -5.54
CA VAL A 114 14.31 2.03 -5.90
C VAL A 114 15.32 3.13 -5.52
N ARG A 115 15.75 3.93 -6.50
CA ARG A 115 16.47 5.19 -6.26
C ARG A 115 15.54 6.34 -6.59
N LEU A 116 15.33 7.23 -5.64
CA LEU A 116 14.59 8.45 -5.91
C LEU A 116 15.43 9.35 -6.83
N PRO A 117 14.84 9.87 -7.92
CA PRO A 117 15.46 10.93 -8.69
C PRO A 117 15.73 12.16 -7.81
N SER A 118 16.74 12.94 -8.19
CA SER A 118 16.99 14.24 -7.56
C SER A 118 15.80 15.17 -7.79
N ALA A 119 15.70 16.22 -6.97
CA ALA A 119 14.65 17.23 -7.15
C ALA A 119 14.68 17.87 -8.55
N GLN A 120 15.86 18.01 -9.16
CA GLN A 120 15.97 18.52 -10.53
C GLN A 120 15.44 17.51 -11.54
N GLN A 121 15.87 16.24 -11.43
CA GLN A 121 15.40 15.17 -12.32
C GLN A 121 13.88 15.00 -12.25
N LEU A 122 13.28 15.14 -11.06
CA LEU A 122 11.81 15.12 -10.91
C LEU A 122 11.14 16.27 -11.66
N ARG A 123 11.69 17.49 -11.57
CA ARG A 123 11.16 18.65 -12.29
C ARG A 123 11.25 18.45 -13.79
N ASP A 124 12.37 17.95 -14.27
CA ASP A 124 12.60 17.70 -15.71
C ASP A 124 11.63 16.63 -16.23
N MET A 125 11.49 15.51 -15.51
CA MET A 125 10.52 14.45 -15.84
C MET A 125 9.08 14.97 -15.87
N PHE A 126 8.72 15.84 -14.92
CA PHE A 126 7.37 16.40 -14.86
C PHE A 126 7.11 17.38 -16.02
N ALA A 127 8.07 18.27 -16.32
CA ALA A 127 7.98 19.19 -17.44
C ALA A 127 7.85 18.43 -18.77
N GLU A 128 8.68 17.40 -18.99
CA GLU A 128 8.59 16.54 -20.18
C GLU A 128 7.21 15.90 -20.32
N ARG A 129 6.63 15.38 -19.24
CA ARG A 129 5.28 14.79 -19.26
C ARG A 129 4.19 15.83 -19.47
N ALA A 130 4.34 17.04 -18.95
CA ALA A 130 3.40 18.13 -19.16
C ALA A 130 3.40 18.60 -20.62
N ASP A 131 4.58 18.68 -21.25
CA ASP A 131 4.72 19.06 -22.66
C ASP A 131 4.15 17.99 -23.61
N GLN A 132 4.22 16.71 -23.22
CA GLN A 132 3.62 15.59 -23.95
C GLN A 132 2.11 15.46 -23.72
N ALA A 133 1.56 16.11 -22.69
CA ALA A 133 0.12 16.08 -22.41
C ALA A 133 -0.63 17.04 -23.35
N THR A 134 -0.85 16.61 -24.59
CA THR A 134 -1.80 17.29 -25.48
C THR A 134 -3.20 17.23 -24.89
N GLY A 135 -3.80 18.40 -24.62
CA GLY A 135 -5.17 18.55 -24.11
C GLY A 135 -5.29 19.38 -22.82
N ALA A 136 -4.21 19.62 -22.08
CA ALA A 136 -4.27 20.45 -20.86
C ALA A 136 -4.78 21.88 -21.16
N ALA A 137 -4.33 22.47 -22.27
CA ALA A 137 -4.83 23.77 -22.74
C ALA A 137 -6.33 23.74 -23.10
N GLU A 138 -6.82 22.65 -23.69
CA GLU A 138 -8.23 22.50 -24.07
C GLU A 138 -9.13 22.31 -22.85
N HIS A 139 -8.71 21.52 -21.86
CA HIS A 139 -9.46 21.32 -20.62
C HIS A 139 -9.48 22.57 -19.73
N VAL A 140 -8.39 23.34 -19.69
CA VAL A 140 -8.35 24.63 -18.99
C VAL A 140 -9.33 25.63 -19.61
N GLU A 141 -9.47 25.63 -20.94
CA GLU A 141 -10.42 26.50 -21.65
C GLU A 141 -11.89 26.13 -21.34
N VAL A 142 -12.18 24.83 -21.23
CA VAL A 142 -13.51 24.33 -20.85
C VAL A 142 -13.87 24.75 -19.42
N ILE A 143 -12.94 24.63 -18.48
CA ILE A 143 -13.15 25.04 -17.09
C ILE A 143 -13.33 26.56 -16.99
N ARG A 144 -12.51 27.35 -17.69
CA ARG A 144 -12.64 28.81 -17.71
C ARG A 144 -14.00 29.26 -18.27
N LYS A 145 -14.45 28.66 -19.37
CA LYS A 145 -15.79 28.92 -19.95
C LYS A 145 -16.94 28.53 -19.02
N ALA A 146 -16.79 27.46 -18.24
CA ALA A 146 -17.80 27.06 -17.26
C ALA A 146 -17.89 28.06 -16.08
N VAL A 147 -16.75 28.59 -15.62
CA VAL A 147 -16.70 29.58 -14.52
C VAL A 147 -17.21 30.96 -14.94
N THR A 148 -17.05 31.36 -16.20
CA THR A 148 -17.49 32.69 -16.69
C THR A 148 -18.97 32.70 -17.10
N LYS A 149 -19.65 31.54 -17.09
CA LYS A 149 -21.09 31.40 -17.35
C LYS A 149 -21.95 31.32 -16.08
N LEU A 150 -21.33 31.48 -14.91
CA LEU A 150 -21.98 31.71 -13.62
C LEU A 150 -21.91 33.21 -13.29
#